data_AF-A0A4S2BT09-F1
#
_entry.id   AF-A0A4S2BT09-F1
#
_cell.length_a   1.000
_cell.length_b   1.000
_cell.length_c   1.000
_cell.angle_alpha   90.00
_cell.angle_beta   90.00
_cell.angle_gamma   90.00
#
_symmetry.space_group_name_H-M   'P 1'
#
loop_
_entity.id
_entity.type
_entity.pdbx_description
1 polymer ?
#
loop_
_entity_poly.entity_id
_entity_poly.type
_entity_poly.pdbx_seq_one_letter_code
_entity_poly.pdbx_strand_id
1 'polypeptide(L)'
;MAEEVKIVNEFDQNNHHFKIGVSADGQVSVYVDDETKAHHGYHFPGVIQIPKGIELEEQMILRLPIDCDDAIEEGISKLKAE
;
A
#
# COMPACT_ATOMS: atom_id res chain seq x y z
N MET A 1 -18.08 -9.43 -4.51
CA MET A 1 -17.58 -8.24 -5.24
C MET A 1 -16.09 -8.24 -5.02
N ALA A 2 -15.28 -8.43 -6.07
CA ALA A 2 -13.84 -8.30 -5.93
C ALA A 2 -13.57 -6.83 -5.60
N GLU A 3 -13.00 -6.55 -4.44
CA GLU A 3 -12.54 -5.21 -4.11
C GLU A 3 -11.54 -4.80 -5.19
N GLU A 4 -11.91 -3.81 -6.00
CA GLU A 4 -11.09 -3.35 -7.11
C GLU A 4 -9.95 -2.52 -6.50
N VAL A 5 -8.83 -3.21 -6.24
CA VAL A 5 -7.60 -2.57 -5.75
C VAL A 5 -6.85 -2.03 -6.95
N LYS A 6 -6.65 -0.72 -6.99
CA LYS A 6 -5.86 -0.04 -8.02
C LYS A 6 -4.44 0.20 -7.52
N ILE A 7 -3.46 -0.32 -8.26
CA ILE A 7 -2.06 -0.01 -7.97
C ILE A 7 -1.78 1.44 -8.38
N VAL A 8 -1.33 2.24 -7.43
CA VAL A 8 -1.05 3.68 -7.59
C VAL A 8 0.43 3.99 -7.57
N ASN A 9 1.23 3.11 -6.96
CA ASN A 9 2.67 3.30 -6.88
C ASN A 9 3.41 1.98 -6.72
N GLU A 10 4.67 1.96 -7.15
CA GLU A 10 5.61 0.86 -6.96
C GLU A 10 7.01 1.42 -6.68
N PHE A 11 7.72 0.83 -5.73
CA PHE A 11 9.06 1.27 -5.35
C PHE A 11 9.88 0.15 -4.70
N ASP A 12 11.20 0.23 -4.84
CA ASP A 12 12.12 -0.71 -4.23
C ASP A 12 12.72 -0.12 -2.95
N GLN A 13 12.68 -0.87 -1.85
CA GLN A 13 13.27 -0.48 -0.57
C GLN A 13 13.84 -1.70 0.14
N ASN A 14 15.01 -1.59 0.78
CA ASN A 14 15.65 -2.71 1.49
C ASN A 14 15.75 -4.00 0.64
N ASN A 15 16.04 -3.88 -0.67
CA ASN A 15 16.12 -5.01 -1.60
C ASN A 15 14.80 -5.78 -1.81
N HIS A 16 13.67 -5.18 -1.44
CA HIS A 16 12.32 -5.68 -1.68
C HIS A 16 11.53 -4.72 -2.58
N HIS A 17 10.72 -5.26 -3.47
CA HIS A 17 9.87 -4.46 -4.35
C HIS A 17 8.46 -4.30 -3.76
N PHE A 18 8.05 -3.09 -3.43
CA PHE A 18 6.75 -2.80 -2.86
C PHE A 18 5.80 -2.24 -3.91
N LYS A 19 4.55 -2.73 -3.92
CA LYS A 19 3.46 -2.16 -4.71
C LYS A 19 2.35 -1.68 -3.78
N ILE A 20 1.90 -0.45 -4.00
CA ILE A 20 0.86 0.19 -3.21
C ILE A 20 -0.43 0.18 -4.02
N GLY A 21 -1.39 -0.59 -3.53
CA GLY A 21 -2.76 -0.61 -3.99
C GLY A 21 -3.67 0.22 -3.11
N VAL A 22 -4.67 0.86 -3.69
CA VAL A 22 -5.73 1.57 -2.96
C VAL A 22 -7.09 1.06 -3.41
N SER A 23 -8.05 1.08 -2.48
CA SER A 23 -9.44 0.70 -2.73
C SER A 23 -10.35 1.94 -2.66
N ALA A 24 -11.55 1.86 -3.24
CA ALA A 24 -12.55 2.94 -3.20
C ALA A 24 -12.94 3.36 -1.76
N ASP A 25 -12.82 2.45 -0.79
CA ASP A 25 -13.07 2.70 0.63
C ASP A 25 -11.96 3.52 1.32
N GLY A 26 -10.83 3.74 0.63
CA GLY A 26 -9.65 4.42 1.19
C GLY A 26 -8.69 3.48 1.93
N GLN A 27 -8.94 2.17 1.89
CA GLN A 27 -8.00 1.17 2.40
C GLN A 27 -6.77 1.07 1.48
N VAL A 28 -5.60 0.93 2.08
CA VAL A 28 -4.33 0.70 1.37
C VAL A 28 -3.91 -0.75 1.49
N SER A 29 -3.45 -1.32 0.39
CA SER A 29 -2.97 -2.69 0.25
C SER A 29 -1.52 -2.66 -0.21
N VAL A 30 -0.60 -3.15 0.61
CA VAL A 30 0.83 -3.22 0.27
C VAL A 30 1.17 -4.63 -0.16
N TYR A 31 1.70 -4.79 -1.37
CA TYR A 31 2.24 -6.05 -1.86
C TYR A 31 3.75 -5.97 -1.81
N VAL A 32 4.41 -7.06 -1.39
CA VAL A 32 5.86 -7.13 -1.32
C VAL A 32 6.36 -8.22 -2.25
N ASP A 33 7.35 -7.89 -3.06
CA ASP A 33 7.93 -8.71 -4.12
C ASP A 33 6.85 -9.34 -5.03
N ASP A 34 6.81 -10.68 -5.06
CA ASP A 34 5.84 -11.48 -5.81
C ASP A 34 4.82 -12.15 -4.87
N GLU A 35 4.68 -11.64 -3.63
CA GLU A 35 3.69 -12.18 -2.70
C GLU A 35 2.28 -11.97 -3.26
N THR A 36 1.50 -13.05 -3.23
CA THR A 36 0.08 -13.04 -3.63
C THR A 36 -0.82 -12.39 -2.57
N LYS A 37 -0.27 -12.09 -1.39
CA LYS A 37 -1.00 -11.56 -0.25
C LYS A 37 -0.73 -10.07 -0.06
N ALA A 38 -1.79 -9.29 -0.01
CA ALA A 38 -1.72 -7.89 0.37
C ALA A 38 -1.62 -7.73 1.90
N HIS A 39 -0.79 -6.80 2.33
CA HIS A 39 -0.75 -6.27 3.69
C HIS A 39 -1.60 -5.01 3.76
N HIS A 40 -2.77 -5.13 4.38
CA HIS A 40 -3.69 -4.02 4.50
C HIS A 40 -3.25 -3.06 5.62
N GLY A 41 -3.26 -1.78 5.30
CA GLY A 41 -2.88 -0.69 6.18
C GLY A 41 -3.70 0.57 5.95
N TYR A 42 -3.29 1.62 6.66
CA TYR A 42 -3.90 2.94 6.58
C TYR A 42 -2.87 3.93 6.04
N HIS A 43 -3.31 4.76 5.10
CA HIS A 43 -2.53 5.88 4.61
C HIS A 43 -2.47 7.00 5.66
N PHE A 44 -1.26 7.48 5.94
CA PHE A 44 -0.99 8.74 6.61
C PHE A 44 -0.03 9.56 5.74
N PRO A 45 -0.02 10.90 5.88
CA PRO A 45 0.91 11.75 5.13
C PRO A 45 2.37 11.28 5.30
N GLY A 46 3.00 10.86 4.19
CA GLY A 46 4.37 10.37 4.12
C GLY A 46 4.62 8.94 4.64
N VAL A 47 3.59 8.21 5.09
CA VAL A 47 3.76 6.87 5.66
C VAL A 47 2.50 6.01 5.60
N ILE A 48 2.66 4.73 5.28
CA ILE A 48 1.60 3.73 5.42
C ILE A 48 1.78 3.01 6.75
N GLN A 49 0.76 3.05 7.60
CA GLN A 49 0.76 2.29 8.86
C GLN A 49 0.11 0.92 8.65
N ILE A 50 0.86 -0.14 8.92
CA ILE A 50 0.46 -1.53 8.69
C ILE A 50 0.30 -2.18 10.07
N PRO A 51 -0.92 -2.21 10.65
CA PRO A 51 -1.13 -2.65 12.03
C PRO A 51 -0.79 -4.12 12.25
N LYS A 52 -0.89 -4.96 11.21
CA LYS A 52 -0.49 -6.37 11.27
C LYS A 52 1.00 -6.60 11.06
N GLY A 53 1.73 -5.55 10.65
CA GLY A 53 3.12 -5.63 10.23
C GLY A 53 3.32 -6.37 8.90
N ILE A 54 4.50 -6.14 8.33
CA ILE A 54 5.12 -6.97 7.31
C ILE A 54 6.38 -7.57 7.93
N GLU A 55 6.52 -8.89 7.93
CA GLU A 55 7.76 -9.54 8.36
C GLU A 55 8.72 -9.62 7.17
N LEU A 56 9.79 -8.84 7.20
CA LEU A 56 10.87 -8.87 6.21
C LEU A 56 12.20 -9.04 6.93
N GLU A 57 13.02 -10.00 6.49
CA GLU A 57 14.38 -10.22 7.02
C GLU A 57 14.43 -10.27 8.57
N GLU A 58 13.49 -10.99 9.19
CA GLU A 58 13.36 -11.12 10.66
C GLU A 58 13.00 -9.79 11.39
N GLN A 59 12.62 -8.76 10.65
CA GLN A 59 12.14 -7.47 11.16
C GLN A 59 10.66 -7.28 10.87
N MET A 60 9.93 -6.77 11.87
CA MET A 60 8.52 -6.43 11.71
C MET A 60 8.37 -4.95 11.31
N ILE A 61 8.01 -4.70 10.06
CA ILE A 61 7.74 -3.37 9.53
C ILE A 61 6.28 -3.01 9.81
N LEU A 62 6.08 -2.09 10.76
CA LEU A 62 4.75 -1.56 11.11
C LEU A 62 4.42 -0.27 10.37
N ARG A 63 5.44 0.39 9.82
CA ARG A 63 5.34 1.69 9.16
C ARG A 63 6.23 1.67 7.94
N LEU A 64 5.63 1.89 6.77
CA LEU A 64 6.33 1.94 5.50
C LEU A 64 6.35 3.40 5.05
N PRO A 65 7.51 4.09 5.12
CA PRO A 65 7.62 5.45 4.61
C PRO A 65 7.35 5.44 3.09
N ILE A 66 6.60 6.43 2.62
CA ILE A 66 6.24 6.61 1.21
C ILE A 66 6.35 8.08 0.83
N ASP A 67 6.55 8.37 -0.45
CA ASP A 67 6.60 9.73 -1.00
C ASP A 67 5.53 9.96 -2.09
N CYS A 68 4.48 9.12 -2.10
CA CYS A 68 3.47 9.10 -3.15
C CYS A 68 2.05 9.34 -2.61
N ASP A 69 1.94 10.24 -1.64
CA ASP A 69 0.66 10.67 -1.05
C ASP A 69 -0.31 11.15 -2.13
N ASP A 70 0.13 12.02 -3.05
CA ASP A 70 -0.69 12.53 -4.15
C ASP A 70 -1.25 11.40 -5.05
N ALA A 71 -0.44 10.37 -5.34
CA ALA A 71 -0.86 9.24 -6.18
C ALA A 71 -1.93 8.38 -5.48
N ILE A 72 -1.81 8.22 -4.17
CA ILE A 72 -2.79 7.51 -3.33
C ILE A 72 -4.11 8.28 -3.30
N GLU A 73 -4.07 9.58 -3.02
CA GLU A 73 -5.26 10.43 -2.99
C GLU A 73 -5.96 10.48 -4.35
N GLU A 74 -5.19 10.64 -5.44
CA GLU A 74 -5.72 10.61 -6.79
C GLU A 74 -6.35 9.24 -7.13
N GLY A 75 -5.70 8.14 -6.74
CA GLY A 75 -6.19 6.78 -6.95
C GLY A 75 -7.52 6.54 -6.23
N ILE A 76 -7.63 6.92 -4.96
CA ILE A 76 -8.87 6.82 -4.18
C ILE A 76 -9.95 7.72 -4.79
N SER A 77 -9.61 8.95 -5.19
CA SER A 77 -10.58 9.86 -5.81
C SER A 77 -11.12 9.34 -7.13
N LYS A 78 -10.28 8.70 -7.96
CA LYS A 78 -10.70 8.07 -9.22
C LYS A 78 -11.65 6.89 -8.94
N LEU A 79 -11.30 6.03 -7.99
CA LEU A 79 -12.13 4.87 -7.61
C LEU A 79 -13.49 5.27 -7.01
N LYS A 80 -13.59 6.43 -6.34
CA LYS A 80 -14.86 6.96 -5.83
C LYS A 80 -15.72 7.63 -6.91
N ALA A 81 -15.13 8.00 -8.03
CA ALA A 81 -15.81 8.69 -9.13
C ALA A 81 -16.35 7.72 -10.20
N GLU A 82 -15.95 6.44 -10.16
CA GLU A 82 -16.43 5.34 -11.02
C GLU A 82 -17.69 4.65 -10.48
#